data_AF-I4A9M0-F1
#
_entry.id   AF-I4A9M0-F1
#
_cell.length_a   1.000
_cell.length_b   1.000
_cell.length_c   1.000
_cell.angle_alpha   90.00
_cell.angle_beta   90.00
_cell.angle_gamma   90.00
#
_symmetry.space_group_name_H-M   'P 1'
#
loop_
_entity.id
_entity.type
_entity.pdbx_description
1 polymer ?
#
loop_
_entity_poly.entity_id
_entity_poly.type
_entity_poly.pdbx_seq_one_letter_code
_entity_poly.pdbx_strand_id
1 'polypeptide(L)'
;MSNNNGGWANPSPAGLVALGVACFTFFALLSGKVTAGAMPLLGCWLIGGFVTQVIVGAIELKEGQILGGNVFLYFSAFFMLVGGLEFFVKYFAAAQQWSIPLDTRIDGWAWLVLAFCLVMWTPAYFKGTSILAMIVILVDIAVVQVAFLDLGVLSPAFKPVAGYALLFAGILAMYLSAALILNTTYGKTILPLTKPWIKENAPAPVGNAKKM
;
A
#
# COMPACT_ATOMS: atom_id res chain seq x y z
N MET A 1 -23.27 10.63 2.44
CA MET A 1 -24.00 11.81 1.93
C MET A 1 -23.04 12.99 1.92
N SER A 2 -22.74 13.60 0.77
CA SER A 2 -22.03 14.88 0.72
C SER A 2 -22.98 15.98 1.17
N ASN A 3 -22.93 16.31 2.45
CA ASN A 3 -23.57 17.51 2.96
C ASN A 3 -22.59 18.67 2.77
N ASN A 4 -22.79 19.42 1.67
CA ASN A 4 -22.40 20.81 1.47
C ASN A 4 -21.01 21.25 1.94
N ASN A 5 -19.99 20.82 1.20
CA ASN A 5 -18.81 21.58 0.79
C ASN A 5 -18.30 20.88 -0.48
N GLY A 6 -17.97 21.59 -1.56
CA GLY A 6 -17.71 21.05 -2.91
C GLY A 6 -16.49 20.12 -3.10
N GLY A 7 -16.18 19.26 -2.13
CA GLY A 7 -15.13 18.25 -2.18
C GLY A 7 -15.55 16.96 -2.89
N TRP A 8 -14.54 16.19 -3.30
CA TRP A 8 -14.68 14.92 -4.00
C TRP A 8 -15.12 13.79 -3.07
N ALA A 9 -15.78 12.77 -3.63
CA ALA A 9 -16.10 11.56 -2.88
C ALA A 9 -14.82 10.83 -2.46
N ASN A 10 -14.84 10.19 -1.28
CA ASN A 10 -13.70 9.47 -0.73
C ASN A 10 -13.26 8.31 -1.65
N PRO A 11 -12.07 8.38 -2.28
CA PRO A 11 -11.59 7.37 -3.21
C PRO A 11 -10.85 6.20 -2.51
N SER A 12 -10.49 6.34 -1.23
CA SER A 12 -9.66 5.36 -0.51
C SER A 12 -10.15 3.90 -0.55
N PRO A 13 -11.47 3.57 -0.60
CA PRO A 13 -11.88 2.17 -0.72
C PRO A 13 -11.34 1.48 -1.98
N ALA A 14 -11.26 2.21 -3.11
CA ALA A 14 -10.68 1.68 -4.35
C ALA A 14 -9.17 1.47 -4.23
N GLY A 15 -8.46 2.42 -3.59
CA GLY A 15 -7.04 2.29 -3.31
C GLY A 15 -6.70 1.08 -2.42
N LEU A 16 -7.56 0.78 -1.44
CA LEU A 16 -7.46 -0.41 -0.59
C LEU A 16 -7.72 -1.71 -1.35
N VAL A 17 -8.63 -1.72 -2.33
CA VAL A 17 -8.83 -2.88 -3.21
C VAL A 17 -7.60 -3.13 -4.08
N ALA A 18 -7.02 -2.08 -4.67
CA ALA A 18 -5.79 -2.19 -5.45
C ALA A 18 -4.62 -2.71 -4.59
N LEU A 19 -4.48 -2.23 -3.35
CA LEU A 19 -3.54 -2.77 -2.38
C LEU A 19 -3.82 -4.25 -2.09
N GLY A 20 -5.07 -4.63 -1.86
CA GLY A 20 -5.49 -6.01 -1.62
C GLY A 20 -5.10 -6.95 -2.76
N VAL A 21 -5.35 -6.56 -4.02
CA VAL A 21 -4.95 -7.35 -5.20
C VAL A 21 -3.45 -7.62 -5.21
N ALA A 22 -2.63 -6.58 -4.98
CA ALA A 22 -1.20 -6.76 -4.92
C ALA A 22 -0.78 -7.66 -3.74
N CYS A 23 -1.29 -7.40 -2.54
CA CYS A 23 -1.00 -8.18 -1.34
C CYS A 23 -1.24 -9.69 -1.55
N PHE A 24 -2.39 -10.07 -2.11
CA PHE A 24 -2.73 -11.48 -2.34
C PHE A 24 -1.84 -12.14 -3.40
N THR A 25 -1.53 -11.41 -4.47
CA THR A 25 -0.75 -11.94 -5.58
C THR A 25 0.75 -12.04 -5.24
N PHE A 26 1.31 -11.08 -4.49
CA PHE A 26 2.63 -11.19 -3.88
C PHE A 26 2.70 -12.30 -2.84
N PHE A 27 1.68 -12.48 -1.99
CA PHE A 27 1.62 -13.63 -1.08
C PHE A 27 1.75 -14.94 -1.85
N ALA A 28 0.96 -15.12 -2.91
CA ALA A 28 0.99 -16.34 -3.71
C ALA A 28 2.40 -16.62 -4.29
N LEU A 29 3.08 -15.58 -4.79
CA LEU A 29 4.43 -15.70 -5.33
C LEU A 29 5.49 -15.99 -4.24
N LEU A 30 5.52 -15.18 -3.18
CA LEU A 30 6.55 -15.25 -2.14
C LEU A 30 6.43 -16.48 -1.23
N SER A 31 5.22 -17.02 -1.07
CA SER A 31 4.99 -18.28 -0.34
C SER A 31 5.10 -19.52 -1.21
N GLY A 32 5.37 -19.38 -2.52
CA GLY A 32 5.52 -20.50 -3.45
C GLY A 32 4.22 -21.21 -3.81
N LYS A 33 3.05 -20.57 -3.62
CA LYS A 33 1.75 -21.10 -4.07
C LYS A 33 1.61 -21.06 -5.59
N VAL A 34 2.35 -20.17 -6.24
CA VAL A 34 2.56 -20.13 -7.69
C VAL A 34 4.05 -20.16 -7.99
N THR A 35 4.40 -20.61 -9.20
CA THR A 35 5.78 -20.59 -9.68
C THR A 35 6.15 -19.19 -10.18
N ALA A 36 7.44 -18.98 -10.46
CA ALA A 36 7.93 -17.78 -11.13
C ALA A 36 7.27 -17.53 -12.51
N GLY A 37 6.63 -18.54 -13.11
CA GLY A 37 5.85 -18.39 -14.34
C GLY A 37 4.65 -17.46 -14.22
N ALA A 38 4.19 -17.16 -13.00
CA ALA A 38 3.09 -16.23 -12.76
C ALA A 38 3.51 -14.74 -12.83
N MET A 39 4.81 -14.43 -12.88
CA MET A 39 5.31 -13.05 -12.82
C MET A 39 4.69 -12.12 -13.88
N PRO A 40 4.59 -12.49 -15.18
CA PRO A 40 3.96 -11.61 -16.17
C PRO A 40 2.49 -11.28 -15.87
N LEU A 41 1.72 -12.26 -15.39
CA LEU A 41 0.31 -12.05 -15.03
C LEU A 41 0.19 -11.15 -13.79
N LEU A 42 1.03 -11.37 -12.78
CA LEU A 42 1.15 -10.48 -11.64
C LEU A 42 1.48 -9.05 -12.11
N GLY A 43 2.39 -8.90 -13.07
CA GLY A 43 2.71 -7.61 -13.68
C GLY A 43 1.50 -6.91 -14.29
N CYS A 44 0.65 -7.62 -15.04
CA CYS A 44 -0.61 -7.07 -15.56
C CYS A 44 -1.52 -6.55 -14.45
N TRP A 45 -1.69 -7.32 -13.37
CA TRP A 45 -2.54 -6.94 -12.23
C TRP A 45 -2.01 -5.69 -11.52
N LEU A 46 -0.68 -5.59 -11.35
CA LEU A 46 -0.07 -4.41 -10.72
C LEU A 46 -0.23 -3.16 -11.58
N ILE A 47 -0.16 -3.25 -12.92
CA ILE A 47 -0.44 -2.11 -13.80
C ILE A 47 -1.89 -1.60 -13.63
N GLY A 48 -2.85 -2.51 -13.45
CA GLY A 48 -4.23 -2.13 -13.10
C GLY A 48 -4.34 -1.45 -11.73
N GLY A 49 -3.59 -1.95 -10.74
CA GLY A 49 -3.46 -1.35 -9.42
C GLY A 49 -2.86 0.05 -9.47
N PHE A 50 -1.85 0.28 -10.30
CA PHE A 50 -1.21 1.57 -10.54
C PHE A 50 -2.22 2.63 -10.98
N VAL A 51 -2.98 2.36 -12.05
CA VAL A 51 -3.98 3.31 -12.58
C VAL A 51 -4.95 3.71 -11.47
N THR A 52 -5.42 2.74 -10.70
CA THR A 52 -6.33 2.97 -9.58
C THR A 52 -5.69 3.87 -8.52
N GLN A 53 -4.49 3.54 -8.05
CA GLN A 53 -3.86 4.26 -6.94
C GLN A 53 -3.35 5.66 -7.32
N VAL A 54 -2.94 5.90 -8.57
CA VAL A 54 -2.63 7.27 -9.04
C VAL A 54 -3.84 8.18 -8.92
N ILE A 55 -5.00 7.71 -9.37
CA ILE A 55 -6.26 8.49 -9.32
C ILE A 55 -6.65 8.73 -7.86
N VAL A 56 -6.62 7.68 -7.02
CA VAL A 56 -6.90 7.79 -5.59
C VAL A 56 -5.96 8.79 -4.92
N GLY A 57 -4.65 8.66 -5.15
CA GLY A 57 -3.64 9.56 -4.58
C GLY A 57 -3.85 11.01 -4.99
N ALA A 58 -4.14 11.27 -6.27
CA ALA A 58 -4.41 12.61 -6.77
C ALA A 58 -5.67 13.24 -6.14
N ILE A 59 -6.75 12.47 -5.98
CA ILE A 59 -7.97 12.94 -5.33
C ILE A 59 -7.73 13.18 -3.83
N GLU A 60 -7.05 12.28 -3.13
CA GLU A 60 -6.69 12.45 -1.71
C GLU A 60 -5.86 13.72 -1.49
N LEU A 61 -4.82 13.96 -2.30
CA LEU A 61 -4.02 15.19 -2.23
C LEU A 61 -4.86 16.44 -2.48
N LYS A 62 -5.79 16.39 -3.45
CA LYS A 62 -6.70 17.50 -3.75
C LYS A 62 -7.65 17.81 -2.59
N GLU A 63 -8.08 16.80 -1.84
CA GLU A 63 -8.91 16.93 -0.64
C GLU A 63 -8.08 17.22 0.63
N GLY A 64 -6.78 17.52 0.49
CA GLY A 64 -5.90 17.88 1.60
C GLY A 64 -5.39 16.69 2.44
N GLN A 65 -5.64 15.46 2.01
CA GLN A 65 -5.20 14.24 2.69
C GLN A 65 -3.74 13.93 2.34
N ILE A 66 -2.81 14.62 3.00
CA ILE A 66 -1.38 14.57 2.70
C ILE A 66 -0.78 13.16 2.84
N LEU A 67 -1.14 12.43 3.89
CA LEU A 67 -0.57 11.13 4.20
C LEU A 67 -1.01 10.07 3.18
N GLY A 68 -2.33 9.87 3.05
CA GLY A 68 -2.90 8.91 2.11
C GLY A 68 -2.54 9.24 0.68
N GLY A 69 -2.66 10.52 0.29
CA GLY A 69 -2.34 10.99 -1.04
C GLY A 69 -0.91 10.72 -1.48
N ASN A 70 0.09 11.05 -0.65
CA ASN A 70 1.50 10.79 -0.98
C ASN A 70 1.82 9.29 -0.97
N VAL A 71 1.32 8.53 0.01
CA VAL A 71 1.57 7.08 0.10
C VAL A 71 1.00 6.36 -1.11
N PHE A 72 -0.26 6.61 -1.48
CA PHE A 72 -0.83 6.01 -2.70
C PHE A 72 -0.06 6.40 -3.95
N LEU A 73 0.40 7.65 -4.06
CA LEU A 73 1.08 8.12 -5.25
C LEU A 73 2.43 7.41 -5.47
N TYR A 74 3.32 7.36 -4.47
CA TYR A 74 4.62 6.71 -4.69
C TYR A 74 4.51 5.18 -4.73
N PHE A 75 3.59 4.57 -3.96
CA PHE A 75 3.33 3.12 -4.09
C PHE A 75 2.80 2.79 -5.48
N SER A 76 1.94 3.62 -6.05
CA SER A 76 1.47 3.40 -7.43
C SER A 76 2.63 3.46 -8.42
N ALA A 77 3.55 4.42 -8.29
CA ALA A 77 4.67 4.58 -9.22
C ALA A 77 5.66 3.42 -9.12
N PHE A 78 6.15 3.12 -7.92
CA PHE A 78 7.30 2.23 -7.75
C PHE A 78 6.90 0.80 -7.41
N PHE A 79 5.97 0.61 -6.47
CA PHE A 79 5.52 -0.73 -6.08
C PHE A 79 4.61 -1.35 -7.17
N MET A 80 3.69 -0.57 -7.75
CA MET A 80 2.73 -1.08 -8.74
C MET A 80 3.29 -1.01 -10.18
N LEU A 81 3.54 0.19 -10.73
CA LEU A 81 3.93 0.33 -12.14
C LEU A 81 5.32 -0.25 -12.41
N VAL A 82 6.35 0.23 -11.70
CA VAL A 82 7.72 -0.26 -11.90
C VAL A 82 7.81 -1.74 -11.55
N GLY A 83 7.31 -2.16 -10.38
CA GLY A 83 7.25 -3.59 -10.01
C GLY A 83 6.52 -4.45 -11.05
N GLY A 84 5.42 -3.95 -11.61
CA GLY A 84 4.69 -4.64 -12.66
C GLY A 84 5.48 -4.79 -13.94
N LEU A 85 6.14 -3.72 -14.41
CA LEU A 85 7.02 -3.76 -15.58
C LEU A 85 8.23 -4.67 -15.36
N GLU A 86 8.86 -4.60 -14.19
CA GLU A 86 10.00 -5.44 -13.84
C GLU A 86 9.67 -6.93 -13.85
N PHE A 87 8.45 -7.33 -13.47
CA PHE A 87 8.09 -8.75 -13.55
C PHE A 87 8.11 -9.29 -14.98
N PHE A 88 7.77 -8.49 -15.98
CA PHE A 88 7.98 -8.88 -17.38
C PHE A 88 9.47 -8.96 -17.70
N VAL A 89 10.25 -7.94 -17.34
CA VAL A 89 11.69 -7.88 -17.62
C VAL A 89 12.42 -9.08 -17.00
N LYS A 90 12.19 -9.36 -15.71
CA LYS A 90 12.75 -10.49 -14.96
C LYS A 90 12.35 -11.83 -15.58
N TYR A 91 11.07 -11.97 -15.95
CA TYR A 91 10.59 -13.20 -16.59
C TYR A 91 11.24 -13.43 -17.95
N PHE A 92 11.27 -12.43 -18.84
CA PHE A 92 11.83 -12.60 -20.18
C PHE A 92 13.35 -12.74 -20.16
N ALA A 93 14.05 -12.04 -19.27
CA ALA A 93 15.49 -12.20 -19.10
C ALA A 93 15.84 -13.63 -18.67
N ALA A 94 15.07 -14.22 -17.74
CA ALA A 94 15.24 -15.60 -17.33
C ALA A 94 14.84 -16.58 -18.44
N ALA A 95 13.70 -16.37 -19.11
CA ALA A 95 13.21 -17.29 -20.16
C ALA A 95 14.12 -17.30 -21.40
N GLN A 96 14.72 -16.17 -21.76
CA GLN A 96 15.57 -16.01 -22.94
C GLN A 96 17.07 -16.10 -22.64
N GLN A 97 17.45 -16.34 -21.38
CA GLN A 97 18.86 -16.48 -20.96
C GLN A 97 19.74 -15.36 -21.51
N TRP A 98 19.37 -14.10 -21.21
CA TRP A 98 20.09 -12.92 -21.71
C TRP A 98 21.59 -13.02 -21.44
N SER A 99 22.40 -12.59 -22.42
CA SER A 99 23.86 -12.71 -22.38
C SER A 99 24.51 -11.91 -21.26
N ILE A 100 23.87 -10.82 -20.82
CA ILE A 100 24.23 -10.06 -19.63
C ILE A 100 23.15 -10.36 -18.58
N PRO A 101 23.49 -11.08 -17.49
CA PRO A 101 22.54 -11.36 -16.42
C PRO A 101 22.01 -10.08 -15.77
N LEU A 102 20.71 -10.04 -15.47
CA LEU A 102 20.14 -8.97 -14.67
C LEU A 102 20.66 -9.04 -13.23
N ASP A 103 21.17 -7.92 -12.72
CA ASP A 103 21.47 -7.76 -11.31
C ASP A 103 20.29 -7.12 -10.58
N THR A 104 19.40 -7.96 -10.04
CA THR A 104 18.18 -7.52 -9.36
C THR A 104 18.45 -6.91 -7.99
N ARG A 105 19.70 -6.85 -7.52
CA ARG A 105 20.03 -6.21 -6.23
C ARG A 105 19.77 -4.71 -6.26
N ILE A 106 19.70 -4.10 -7.44
CA ILE A 106 19.31 -2.69 -7.60
C ILE A 106 17.90 -2.42 -7.06
N ASP A 107 16.99 -3.39 -7.17
CA ASP A 107 15.63 -3.28 -6.66
C ASP A 107 15.65 -3.20 -5.14
N GLY A 108 16.54 -3.96 -4.49
CA GLY A 108 16.75 -3.89 -3.05
C GLY A 108 17.14 -2.49 -2.55
N TRP A 109 17.96 -1.76 -3.32
CA TRP A 109 18.31 -0.36 -3.01
C TRP A 109 17.12 0.58 -3.20
N ALA A 110 16.30 0.38 -4.24
CA ALA A 110 15.08 1.15 -4.42
C ALA A 110 14.08 0.88 -3.29
N TRP A 111 13.86 -0.39 -2.94
CA TRP A 111 13.00 -0.83 -1.85
C TRP A 111 13.42 -0.28 -0.50
N LEU A 112 14.72 -0.12 -0.23
CA LEU A 112 15.18 0.50 1.01
C LEU A 112 14.66 1.93 1.17
N VAL A 113 14.64 2.73 0.09
CA VAL A 113 14.11 4.09 0.13
C VAL A 113 12.60 4.07 0.39
N LEU A 114 11.86 3.19 -0.30
CA LEU A 114 10.41 3.07 -0.11
C LEU A 114 10.06 2.59 1.30
N ALA A 115 10.78 1.58 1.80
CA ALA A 115 10.62 1.05 3.15
C ALA A 115 10.95 2.11 4.20
N PHE A 116 12.04 2.86 4.02
CA PHE A 116 12.39 3.97 4.91
C PHE A 116 11.27 5.02 4.96
N CYS A 117 10.77 5.46 3.80
CA CYS A 117 9.66 6.41 3.75
C CYS A 117 8.41 5.89 4.46
N LEU A 118 7.98 4.65 4.15
CA LEU A 118 6.76 4.10 4.76
C LEU A 118 6.91 3.98 6.28
N VAL A 119 7.97 3.33 6.77
CA VAL A 119 8.22 3.12 8.20
C VAL A 119 8.26 4.45 8.96
N MET A 120 8.93 5.46 8.41
CA MET A 120 8.99 6.79 9.04
C MET A 120 7.65 7.51 9.03
N TRP A 121 6.76 7.20 8.09
CA TRP A 121 5.42 7.81 8.00
C TRP A 121 4.35 6.99 8.75
N THR A 122 4.61 5.72 9.06
CA THR A 122 3.72 4.81 9.79
C THR A 122 3.12 5.40 11.07
N PRO A 123 3.88 6.13 11.93
CA PRO A 123 3.31 6.75 13.12
C PRO A 123 2.14 7.69 12.84
N ALA A 124 2.07 8.31 11.65
CA ALA A 124 0.97 9.18 11.27
C ALA A 124 -0.37 8.42 11.12
N TYR A 125 -0.32 7.13 10.79
CA TYR A 125 -1.51 6.27 10.67
C TYR A 125 -2.12 5.90 12.03
N PHE A 126 -1.41 6.09 13.14
CA PHE A 126 -1.93 5.76 14.49
C PHE A 126 -3.09 6.66 14.92
N LYS A 127 -3.26 7.81 14.25
CA LYS A 127 -4.41 8.72 14.39
C LYS A 127 -5.64 8.28 13.57
N GLY A 128 -5.45 7.39 12.58
CA GLY A 128 -6.53 6.78 11.81
C GLY A 128 -7.13 5.55 12.51
N THR A 129 -8.05 4.85 11.85
CA THR A 129 -8.58 3.58 12.40
C THR A 129 -7.43 2.59 12.68
N SER A 130 -7.46 1.87 13.81
CA SER A 130 -6.37 0.92 14.11
C SER A 130 -6.21 -0.20 13.09
N ILE A 131 -7.26 -0.57 12.35
CA ILE A 131 -7.15 -1.49 11.21
C ILE A 131 -6.24 -0.89 10.13
N LEU A 132 -6.39 0.39 9.79
CA LEU A 132 -5.51 1.05 8.82
C LEU A 132 -4.06 1.07 9.32
N ALA A 133 -3.84 1.40 10.59
CA ALA A 133 -2.51 1.35 11.18
C ALA A 133 -1.89 -0.06 11.12
N MET A 134 -2.70 -1.09 11.40
CA MET A 134 -2.26 -2.48 11.31
C MET A 134 -1.92 -2.91 9.88
N ILE A 135 -2.73 -2.49 8.88
CA ILE A 135 -2.42 -2.72 7.46
C ILE A 135 -1.03 -2.17 7.14
N VAL A 136 -0.76 -0.92 7.52
CA VAL A 136 0.52 -0.27 7.21
C VAL A 136 1.69 -0.94 7.94
N ILE A 137 1.55 -1.32 9.21
CA ILE A 137 2.60 -2.06 9.93
C ILE A 137 2.90 -3.42 9.27
N LEU A 138 1.88 -4.12 8.79
CA LEU A 138 2.10 -5.39 8.08
C LEU A 138 2.78 -5.15 6.73
N VAL A 139 2.46 -4.06 6.04
CA VAL A 139 3.16 -3.65 4.82
C VAL A 139 4.60 -3.24 5.14
N ASP A 140 4.88 -2.54 6.24
CA ASP A 140 6.25 -2.20 6.69
C ASP A 140 7.11 -3.45 6.83
N ILE A 141 6.59 -4.47 7.52
CA ILE A 141 7.28 -5.76 7.67
C ILE A 141 7.61 -6.34 6.30
N ALA A 142 6.64 -6.33 5.38
CA ALA A 142 6.83 -6.88 4.04
C ALA A 142 7.86 -6.10 3.21
N VAL A 143 7.76 -4.77 3.12
CA VAL A 143 8.65 -3.95 2.28
C VAL A 143 10.07 -3.93 2.80
N VAL A 144 10.27 -3.91 4.13
CA VAL A 144 11.60 -4.04 4.73
C VAL A 144 12.19 -5.39 4.38
N GLN A 145 11.43 -6.48 4.50
CA GLN A 145 11.94 -7.80 4.14
C GLN A 145 12.22 -7.95 2.65
N VAL A 146 11.36 -7.43 1.77
CA VAL A 146 11.61 -7.43 0.32
C VAL A 146 12.90 -6.68 0.00
N ALA A 147 13.14 -5.51 0.61
CA ALA A 147 14.38 -4.77 0.43
C ALA A 147 15.62 -5.61 0.74
N PHE A 148 15.65 -6.25 1.93
CA PHE A 148 16.79 -7.06 2.33
C PHE A 148 16.90 -8.41 1.59
N LEU A 149 15.78 -8.98 1.12
CA LEU A 149 15.77 -10.16 0.25
C LEU A 149 16.39 -9.84 -1.11
N ASP A 150 15.99 -8.73 -1.73
CA ASP A 150 16.49 -8.32 -3.05
C ASP A 150 17.95 -7.88 -2.98
N LEU A 151 18.41 -7.29 -1.87
CA LEU A 151 19.83 -7.02 -1.62
C LEU A 151 20.68 -8.29 -1.42
N GLY A 152 20.04 -9.45 -1.17
CA GLY A 152 20.73 -10.70 -0.82
C GLY A 152 21.26 -10.74 0.62
N VAL A 153 20.82 -9.83 1.49
CA VAL A 153 21.16 -9.82 2.93
C VAL A 153 20.33 -10.87 3.68
N LEU A 154 19.04 -11.00 3.34
CA LEU A 154 18.18 -12.05 3.86
C LEU A 154 18.19 -13.29 2.96
N SER A 155 18.19 -14.46 3.60
CA SER A 155 18.02 -15.74 2.90
C SER A 155 16.63 -15.85 2.25
N PRO A 156 16.49 -16.53 1.09
CA PRO A 156 15.19 -16.84 0.49
C PRO A 156 14.19 -17.53 1.43
N ALA A 157 14.66 -18.15 2.53
CA ALA A 157 13.82 -18.72 3.58
C ALA A 157 12.89 -17.69 4.26
N PHE A 158 13.18 -16.39 4.14
CA PHE A 158 12.35 -15.32 4.69
C PHE A 158 11.22 -14.87 3.74
N LYS A 159 11.19 -15.30 2.48
CA LYS A 159 10.13 -14.93 1.53
C LYS A 159 8.71 -15.21 2.06
N PRO A 160 8.42 -16.34 2.73
CA PRO A 160 7.10 -16.57 3.30
C PRO A 160 6.71 -15.55 4.38
N VAL A 161 7.65 -15.00 5.14
CA VAL A 161 7.33 -14.02 6.19
C VAL A 161 6.78 -12.73 5.58
N ALA A 162 7.46 -12.20 4.55
CA ALA A 162 6.93 -11.09 3.75
C ALA A 162 5.59 -11.44 3.09
N GLY A 163 5.47 -12.65 2.53
CA GLY A 163 4.23 -13.11 1.91
C GLY A 163 3.05 -13.13 2.88
N TYR A 164 3.20 -13.73 4.07
CA TYR A 164 2.12 -13.81 5.05
C TYR A 164 1.77 -12.45 5.64
N ALA A 165 2.76 -11.57 5.87
CA ALA A 165 2.49 -10.20 6.28
C ALA A 165 1.59 -9.49 5.24
N LEU A 166 1.90 -9.63 3.94
CA LEU A 166 1.06 -9.09 2.86
C LEU A 166 -0.32 -9.74 2.82
N LEU A 167 -0.44 -11.05 3.02
CA LEU A 167 -1.76 -11.70 3.04
C LEU A 167 -2.67 -11.09 4.12
N PHE A 168 -2.15 -10.95 5.35
CA PHE A 168 -2.92 -10.34 6.44
C PHE A 168 -3.22 -8.86 6.18
N ALA A 169 -2.27 -8.10 5.63
CA ALA A 169 -2.51 -6.72 5.21
C ALA A 169 -3.64 -6.63 4.18
N GLY A 170 -3.63 -7.53 3.18
CA GLY A 170 -4.66 -7.60 2.15
C GLY A 170 -6.04 -7.93 2.71
N ILE A 171 -6.14 -8.92 3.62
CA ILE A 171 -7.41 -9.27 4.26
C ILE A 171 -8.00 -8.07 5.02
N LEU A 172 -7.15 -7.38 5.80
CA LEU A 172 -7.57 -6.19 6.53
C LEU A 172 -7.94 -5.04 5.59
N ALA A 173 -7.23 -4.85 4.49
CA ALA A 173 -7.54 -3.84 3.48
C ALA A 173 -8.90 -4.10 2.81
N MET A 174 -9.21 -5.37 2.50
CA MET A 174 -10.52 -5.75 1.95
C MET A 174 -11.64 -5.51 2.96
N TYR A 175 -11.43 -5.85 4.23
CA TYR A 175 -12.39 -5.56 5.29
C TYR A 175 -12.64 -4.04 5.43
N LEU A 176 -11.56 -3.26 5.51
CA LEU A 176 -11.65 -1.80 5.67
C LEU A 176 -12.35 -1.16 4.45
N SER A 177 -12.02 -1.59 3.23
CA SER A 177 -12.67 -1.11 2.01
C SER A 177 -14.18 -1.39 2.04
N ALA A 178 -14.57 -2.63 2.35
CA ALA A 178 -15.98 -3.01 2.47
C ALA A 178 -16.71 -2.21 3.55
N ALA A 179 -16.07 -2.02 4.72
CA ALA A 179 -16.66 -1.27 5.81
C ALA A 179 -16.86 0.21 5.45
N LEU A 180 -15.90 0.84 4.76
CA LEU A 180 -16.03 2.22 4.30
C LEU A 180 -17.18 2.38 3.30
N ILE A 181 -17.31 1.49 2.32
CA ILE A 181 -18.39 1.53 1.33
C ILE A 181 -19.75 1.30 1.99
N LEU A 182 -19.91 0.18 2.72
CA LEU A 182 -21.20 -0.18 3.30
C LEU A 182 -21.67 0.85 4.32
N ASN A 183 -20.80 1.29 5.23
CA ASN A 183 -21.20 2.27 6.24
C ASN A 183 -21.60 3.61 5.62
N THR A 184 -20.90 4.04 4.56
CA THR A 184 -21.19 5.30 3.86
C THR A 184 -22.49 5.21 3.06
N THR A 185 -22.69 4.12 2.31
CA THR A 185 -23.88 3.93 1.47
C THR A 185 -25.15 3.76 2.30
N TYR A 186 -25.10 3.01 3.40
CA TYR A 186 -26.26 2.82 4.28
C TYR A 186 -26.45 3.93 5.31
N GLY A 187 -25.50 4.86 5.45
CA GLY A 187 -25.57 5.96 6.41
C GLY A 187 -25.59 5.51 7.88
N LYS A 188 -25.19 4.27 8.17
CA LYS A 188 -25.12 3.68 9.51
C LYS A 188 -24.01 2.64 9.56
N THR A 189 -23.57 2.27 10.75
CA THR A 189 -22.58 1.20 10.92
C THR A 189 -23.19 -0.15 10.52
N ILE A 190 -22.71 -0.72 9.42
CA ILE A 190 -22.95 -2.09 8.96
C ILE A 190 -21.79 -2.98 9.36
N LEU A 191 -20.55 -2.55 9.10
CA LEU A 191 -19.34 -3.21 9.54
C LEU A 191 -18.59 -2.32 10.54
N PRO A 192 -18.21 -2.83 11.73
CA PRO A 192 -17.58 -2.01 12.75
C PRO A 192 -16.18 -1.56 12.32
N LEU A 193 -15.88 -0.28 12.54
CA LEU A 193 -14.53 0.27 12.40
C LEU A 193 -13.89 0.40 13.77
N THR A 194 -12.61 0.08 13.84
CA THR A 194 -11.82 0.20 15.07
C THR A 194 -11.45 1.64 15.36
N LYS A 195 -11.34 1.98 16.66
CA LYS A 195 -10.90 3.30 17.10
C LYS A 195 -9.39 3.53 16.80
N PRO A 196 -8.94 4.78 16.70
CA PRO A 196 -7.51 5.10 16.64
C PRO A 196 -6.74 4.69 17.88
N TRP A 197 -5.45 4.41 17.72
CA TRP A 197 -4.55 4.17 18.84
C TRP A 197 -4.13 5.46 19.53
N ILE A 198 -3.91 6.53 18.74
CA ILE A 198 -3.62 7.87 19.24
C ILE A 198 -4.84 8.74 18.97
N LYS A 199 -5.44 9.28 20.03
CA LYS A 199 -6.52 10.25 19.91
C LYS A 199 -5.93 11.61 19.50
N GLU A 200 -6.63 12.34 18.66
CA GLU A 200 -6.37 13.77 18.52
C GLU A 200 -6.70 14.47 19.85
N ASN A 201 -5.72 15.15 20.42
CA ASN A 201 -6.02 16.15 21.44
C ASN A 201 -6.78 17.28 20.73
N ALA A 202 -7.95 17.66 21.26
CA ALA A 202 -8.69 18.79 20.71
C ALA A 202 -7.74 19.98 20.54
N PRO A 203 -7.77 20.70 19.40
CA PRO A 203 -6.93 21.87 19.24
C PRO A 203 -7.18 22.82 20.40
N ALA A 204 -6.11 23.27 21.06
CA ALA A 204 -6.22 24.29 22.10
C ALA A 204 -7.04 25.46 21.53
N PRO A 205 -8.01 26.02 22.27
CA PRO A 205 -8.79 27.14 21.78
C PRO A 205 -7.81 28.23 21.34
N VAL A 206 -7.87 28.61 20.07
CA VAL A 206 -7.05 29.67 19.50
C VAL A 206 -7.35 30.91 20.34
N GLY A 207 -6.43 31.25 21.24
CA GLY A 207 -6.58 32.38 22.14
C GLY A 207 -6.88 33.60 21.30
N ASN A 208 -7.99 34.28 21.60
CA ASN A 208 -8.41 35.52 20.96
C ASN A 208 -7.19 36.41 20.72
N ALA A 209 -6.77 36.52 19.45
CA ALA A 209 -5.84 37.55 19.05
C ALA A 209 -6.51 38.88 19.40
N LYS A 210 -6.06 39.50 20.49
CA LYS A 210 -6.44 40.84 20.87
C LYS A 210 -6.19 41.72 19.66
N LYS A 211 -7.26 42.30 19.11
CA LYS A 211 -7.16 43.49 18.27
C LYS A 211 -6.44 44.55 19.09
N MET A 212 -5.19 44.85 18.72
CA MET A 212 -4.50 46.09 19.05
C MET A 212 -4.16 46.75 17.72
#